data_AF-A0A024ULN4-F1
#
_entry.id   AF-A0A024ULN4-F1
#
_cell.length_a   1.000
_cell.length_b   1.000
_cell.length_c   1.000
_cell.angle_alpha   90.00
_cell.angle_beta   90.00
_cell.angle_gamma   90.00
#
_symmetry.space_group_name_H-M   'P 1'
#
loop_
_entity.id
_entity.type
_entity.pdbx_description
1 polymer ?
#
loop_
_entity_poly.entity_id
_entity_poly.type
_entity_poly.pdbx_seq_one_letter_code
_entity_poly.pdbx_strand_id
1 'polypeptide(L)'
;MAFREEMTNHNIDSSSATFEDLAIDDTLTDLERVVRYVHSNIALQRVIHVRLLEETAVAAGYEKTVDAIVPVLEPLVSDVEFVVRQHLAGQFPGLCKHLVESGGDTGYKLVLDKLVPLLNRLVTDVQAEVRHVATDSLVLVAGCIKPEDQGQHILTLVLPLAHEDGDEQMRITALTLLNKLAVYLGRDLCCQFCVPEFISLAGDPVFRVRKAIALNCVQVCTTAGPDVTEERLLPAFLRLANDDIWGVRKACAESLSDFAKTLPLSTRATVLAPLFSAFAKDQSKWVRIAAYQQLGPFMSTLSPATISDVLVTAYTNMATQPGVLLLGGAESDIKFHCAFNYPAVTTTLGVHQWGKLAAGFDALARDGFWKVRRTLSYSLHEMAKLLGPDLTEKHLVPAFAYFLDDVDDVKLGSITHFCDFLARVPPSSRSRFLPELAKFTALPSKFKLKWRFRALVAQQLPSFCTVFDAPATFDAVAPLVFSLSQDDVATVRDASIAAMPPLFAAVKESDEWTCSLSDQLLALQASPKYLTRQTFLRITRAFLLALLLPS
;
A
#
# COMPACT_ATOMS: atom_id res chain seq x y z
N MET A 1 48.40 46.33 -15.24
CA MET A 1 49.60 46.51 -14.40
C MET A 1 49.71 47.99 -14.11
N ALA A 2 49.64 48.50 -12.90
CA ALA A 2 49.55 47.93 -11.57
C ALA A 2 48.96 49.03 -10.69
N PHE A 3 48.08 48.69 -9.76
CA PHE A 3 48.05 49.34 -8.43
C PHE A 3 47.34 48.37 -7.49
N ARG A 4 48.14 47.86 -6.57
CA ARG A 4 47.81 46.95 -5.48
C ARG A 4 47.69 47.83 -4.22
N GLU A 5 46.91 47.35 -3.27
CA GLU A 5 46.83 47.77 -1.85
C GLU A 5 45.95 49.00 -1.56
N GLU A 6 44.73 48.74 -1.08
CA GLU A 6 44.33 48.98 0.31
C GLU A 6 42.81 48.72 0.44
N MET A 7 42.43 47.50 0.85
CA MET A 7 41.19 47.26 1.58
C MET A 7 41.48 46.22 2.65
N THR A 8 41.92 46.73 3.80
CA THR A 8 41.91 46.04 5.08
C THR A 8 40.49 45.92 5.60
N ASN A 9 40.18 44.73 6.12
CA ASN A 9 39.20 44.43 7.16
C ASN A 9 37.76 44.96 7.01
N HIS A 10 36.87 44.05 6.59
CA HIS A 10 35.69 43.73 7.41
C HIS A 10 35.29 42.25 7.27
N ASN A 11 35.37 41.56 8.42
CA ASN A 11 34.77 40.29 8.82
C ASN A 11 34.01 39.48 7.76
N ILE A 12 34.62 38.37 7.35
CA ILE A 12 33.88 37.17 6.94
C ILE A 12 33.89 36.26 8.17
N ASP A 13 32.77 36.17 8.86
CA ASP A 13 32.60 35.27 10.00
C ASP A 13 32.76 33.81 9.52
N SER A 14 33.77 33.14 10.08
CA SER A 14 34.08 31.74 9.85
C SER A 14 33.20 30.86 10.75
N SER A 15 32.16 30.23 10.22
CA SER A 15 31.29 29.32 11.00
C SER A 15 30.91 28.01 10.29
N SER A 16 31.79 27.44 9.46
CA SER A 16 31.62 26.05 9.03
C SER A 16 32.35 25.14 10.03
N ALA A 17 31.60 24.39 10.84
CA ALA A 17 32.14 23.39 11.76
C ALA A 17 33.06 22.41 11.01
N THR A 18 34.24 22.14 11.58
CA THR A 18 35.20 21.17 11.05
C THR A 18 34.83 19.74 11.47
N PHE A 19 35.41 18.72 10.83
CA PHE A 19 35.21 17.31 11.22
C PHE A 19 35.66 17.03 12.66
N GLU A 20 36.65 17.76 13.17
CA GLU A 20 37.13 17.66 14.55
C GLU A 20 36.11 18.24 15.55
N ASP A 21 35.35 19.25 15.16
CA ASP A 21 34.27 19.82 15.99
C ASP A 21 33.10 18.84 16.19
N LEU A 22 33.00 17.80 15.33
CA LEU A 22 32.01 16.74 15.45
C LEU A 22 32.47 15.55 16.30
N ALA A 23 33.71 15.57 16.82
CA ALA A 23 34.24 14.48 17.64
C ALA A 23 33.37 14.26 18.88
N ILE A 24 32.99 12.99 19.09
CA ILE A 24 32.17 12.55 20.22
C ILE A 24 33.11 11.92 21.25
N ASP A 25 32.88 12.21 22.52
CA ASP A 25 33.64 11.64 23.63
C ASP A 25 33.20 10.18 23.87
N ASP A 26 33.95 9.25 23.28
CA ASP A 26 33.70 7.80 23.37
C ASP A 26 33.87 7.24 24.79
N THR A 27 34.40 8.02 25.73
CA THR A 27 34.53 7.60 27.14
C THR A 27 33.23 7.72 27.92
N LEU A 28 32.27 8.51 27.41
CA LEU A 28 30.97 8.71 28.02
C LEU A 28 30.02 7.53 27.73
N THR A 29 29.14 7.24 28.68
CA THR A 29 27.98 6.35 28.46
C THR A 29 27.00 6.96 27.46
N ASP A 30 26.10 6.15 26.89
CA ASP A 30 25.09 6.65 25.94
C ASP A 30 24.22 7.77 26.56
N LEU A 31 23.85 7.62 27.84
CA LEU A 31 23.09 8.63 28.59
C LEU A 31 23.87 9.94 28.74
N GLU A 32 25.14 9.87 29.13
CA GLU A 32 25.98 11.06 29.30
C GLU A 32 26.22 11.76 27.96
N ARG A 33 26.41 10.99 26.87
CA ARG A 33 26.54 11.56 25.52
C ARG A 33 25.27 12.29 25.10
N VAL A 34 24.11 11.66 25.25
CA VAL A 34 22.84 12.30 24.88
C VAL A 34 22.63 13.58 25.67
N VAL A 35 22.74 13.54 27.00
CA VAL A 35 22.53 14.72 27.87
C VAL A 35 23.53 15.83 27.58
N ARG A 36 24.78 15.50 27.24
CA ARG A 36 25.81 16.49 26.91
C ARG A 36 25.57 17.12 25.54
N TYR A 37 25.43 16.32 24.50
CA TYR A 37 25.48 16.80 23.12
C TYR A 37 24.15 17.36 22.61
N VAL A 38 23.03 17.10 23.28
CA VAL A 38 21.77 17.84 23.03
C VAL A 38 21.87 19.33 23.37
N HIS A 39 22.86 19.74 24.15
CA HIS A 39 23.15 21.16 24.44
C HIS A 39 24.31 21.72 23.60
N SER A 40 24.80 20.97 22.60
CA SER A 40 25.91 21.42 21.76
C SER A 40 25.53 22.67 20.96
N ASN A 41 26.48 23.57 20.75
CA ASN A 41 26.32 24.70 19.82
C ASN A 41 26.22 24.23 18.36
N ILE A 42 26.57 22.98 18.07
CA ILE A 42 26.53 22.39 16.73
C ILE A 42 25.18 21.69 16.51
N ALA A 43 24.39 22.22 15.59
CA ALA A 43 23.07 21.69 15.24
C ALA A 43 23.10 20.19 14.91
N LEU A 44 24.09 19.74 14.13
CA LEU A 44 24.21 18.33 13.73
C LEU A 44 24.42 17.40 14.93
N GLN A 45 25.23 17.81 15.93
CA GLN A 45 25.40 17.02 17.15
C GLN A 45 24.09 16.91 17.92
N ARG A 46 23.34 18.02 18.06
CA ARG A 46 22.03 18.00 18.71
C ARG A 46 21.07 17.07 17.97
N VAL A 47 20.96 17.17 16.65
CA VAL A 47 20.08 16.30 15.84
C VAL A 47 20.43 14.82 16.04
N ILE A 48 21.71 14.44 15.97
CA ILE A 48 22.13 13.05 16.15
C ILE A 48 21.71 12.52 17.52
N HIS A 49 21.98 13.28 18.58
CA HIS A 49 21.72 12.82 19.95
C HIS A 49 20.23 12.89 20.32
N VAL A 50 19.46 13.81 19.74
CA VAL A 50 17.99 13.80 19.86
C VAL A 50 17.41 12.51 19.30
N ARG A 51 17.94 11.98 18.19
CA ARG A 51 17.46 10.72 17.60
C ARG A 51 17.75 9.48 18.44
N LEU A 52 18.58 9.62 19.48
CA LEU A 52 18.95 8.55 20.39
C LEU A 52 18.20 8.62 21.72
N LEU A 53 17.35 9.63 21.94
CA LEU A 53 16.68 9.86 23.23
C LEU A 53 15.83 8.66 23.65
N GLU A 54 15.01 8.11 22.76
CA GLU A 54 14.15 6.97 23.06
C GLU A 54 14.97 5.72 23.43
N GLU A 55 15.89 5.30 22.56
CA GLU A 55 16.72 4.12 22.78
C GLU A 55 17.54 4.24 24.08
N THR A 56 18.11 5.42 24.31
CA THR A 56 18.89 5.71 25.52
C THR A 56 18.03 5.71 26.78
N ALA A 57 16.80 6.25 26.72
CA ALA A 57 15.86 6.21 27.84
C ALA A 57 15.52 4.77 28.23
N VAL A 58 15.17 3.94 27.24
CA VAL A 58 14.86 2.52 27.46
C VAL A 58 16.05 1.78 28.06
N ALA A 59 17.27 2.01 27.55
CA ALA A 59 18.48 1.38 28.07
C ALA A 59 18.87 1.87 29.48
N ALA A 60 18.66 3.16 29.77
CA ALA A 60 19.00 3.76 31.06
C ALA A 60 18.00 3.41 32.18
N GLY A 61 16.75 3.10 31.83
CA GLY A 61 15.68 2.80 32.76
C GLY A 61 14.96 4.05 33.28
N TYR A 62 13.88 3.82 34.03
CA TYR A 62 12.93 4.86 34.43
C TYR A 62 13.56 6.01 35.23
N GLU A 63 14.24 5.72 36.34
CA GLU A 63 14.79 6.75 37.24
C GLU A 63 15.75 7.69 36.50
N LYS A 64 16.70 7.12 35.74
CA LYS A 64 17.65 7.90 34.95
C LYS A 64 16.98 8.69 33.83
N THR A 65 15.93 8.15 33.21
CA THR A 65 15.16 8.88 32.20
C THR A 65 14.49 10.11 32.80
N VAL A 66 13.85 9.95 33.95
CA VAL A 66 13.19 11.06 34.66
C VAL A 66 14.20 12.12 35.09
N ASP A 67 15.34 11.71 35.63
CA ASP A 67 16.33 12.63 36.19
C ASP A 67 17.18 13.32 35.13
N ALA A 68 17.48 12.65 34.01
CA ALA A 68 18.46 13.13 33.04
C ALA A 68 17.87 13.47 31.66
N ILE A 69 16.88 12.73 31.17
CA ILE A 69 16.32 12.92 29.82
C ILE A 69 15.12 13.87 29.83
N VAL A 70 14.18 13.68 30.75
CA VAL A 70 12.97 14.52 30.82
C VAL A 70 13.28 16.03 31.00
N PRO A 71 14.32 16.45 31.75
CA PRO A 71 14.68 17.87 31.84
C PRO A 71 15.19 18.49 30.53
N VAL A 72 15.81 17.70 29.65
CA VAL A 72 16.37 18.23 28.39
C VAL A 72 15.31 18.42 27.29
N LEU A 73 14.10 17.87 27.46
CA LEU A 73 13.04 18.00 26.45
C LEU A 73 12.55 19.45 26.29
N GLU A 74 12.42 20.21 27.38
CA GLU A 74 11.95 21.61 27.36
C GLU A 74 12.82 22.55 26.49
N PRO A 75 14.17 22.59 26.68
CA PRO A 75 15.02 23.40 25.81
C PRO A 75 15.00 22.90 24.36
N LEU A 76 14.92 21.59 24.14
CA LEU A 76 14.88 21.01 22.79
C LEU A 76 13.59 21.31 22.02
N VAL A 77 12.44 21.38 22.71
CA VAL A 77 11.18 21.84 22.11
C VAL A 77 11.28 23.31 21.64
N SER A 78 12.21 24.07 22.22
CA SER A 78 12.45 25.48 21.91
C SER A 78 13.72 25.69 21.07
N ASP A 79 14.31 24.62 20.53
CA ASP A 79 15.58 24.71 19.79
C ASP A 79 15.44 25.66 18.59
N VAL A 80 16.47 26.44 18.29
CA VAL A 80 16.45 27.38 17.16
C VAL A 80 16.33 26.66 15.82
N GLU A 81 16.89 25.45 15.72
CA GLU A 81 16.89 24.64 14.51
C GLU A 81 15.64 23.76 14.44
N PHE A 82 14.80 24.00 13.43
CA PHE A 82 13.56 23.23 13.26
C PHE A 82 13.83 21.73 13.06
N VAL A 83 14.99 21.37 12.49
CA VAL A 83 15.36 19.96 12.27
C VAL A 83 15.55 19.24 13.61
N VAL A 84 16.05 19.92 14.64
CA VAL A 84 16.16 19.35 16.00
C VAL A 84 14.76 19.11 16.56
N ARG A 85 13.89 20.12 16.48
CA ARG A 85 12.50 20.04 16.96
C ARG A 85 11.69 18.95 16.22
N GLN A 86 11.89 18.81 14.92
CA GLN A 86 11.26 17.79 14.08
C GLN A 86 11.67 16.37 14.54
N HIS A 87 12.96 16.13 14.76
CA HIS A 87 13.41 14.82 15.23
C HIS A 87 12.97 14.56 16.67
N LEU A 88 12.96 15.59 17.52
CA LEU A 88 12.46 15.49 18.88
C LEU A 88 10.98 15.09 18.92
N ALA A 89 10.15 15.69 18.07
CA ALA A 89 8.74 15.33 17.95
C ALA A 89 8.57 13.83 17.73
N GLY A 90 9.42 13.21 16.92
CA GLY A 90 9.42 11.78 16.65
C GLY A 90 9.83 10.88 17.82
N GLN A 91 10.45 11.42 18.88
CA GLN A 91 10.86 10.65 20.06
C GLN A 91 9.77 10.52 21.12
N PHE A 92 8.76 11.40 21.12
CA PHE A 92 7.71 11.42 22.14
C PHE A 92 6.95 10.10 22.29
N PRO A 93 6.53 9.39 21.20
CA PRO A 93 5.77 8.16 21.34
C PRO A 93 6.51 7.09 22.18
N GLY A 94 7.79 6.84 21.86
CA GLY A 94 8.59 5.87 22.58
C GLY A 94 8.94 6.29 24.01
N LEU A 95 9.26 7.58 24.22
CA LEU A 95 9.50 8.13 25.56
C LEU A 95 8.25 8.02 26.45
N CYS A 96 7.08 8.42 25.96
CA CYS A 96 5.82 8.31 26.69
C CYS A 96 5.52 6.84 27.03
N LYS A 97 5.66 5.93 26.07
CA LYS A 97 5.45 4.51 26.28
C LYS A 97 6.38 3.95 27.36
N HIS A 98 7.67 4.22 27.26
CA HIS A 98 8.67 3.78 28.25
C HIS A 98 8.34 4.27 29.66
N LEU A 99 7.99 5.55 29.80
CA LEU A 99 7.65 6.15 31.10
C LEU A 99 6.39 5.53 31.71
N VAL A 100 5.35 5.27 30.92
CA VAL A 100 4.14 4.60 31.41
C VAL A 100 4.44 3.15 31.81
N GLU A 101 5.12 2.39 30.96
CA GLU A 101 5.38 0.97 31.20
C GLU A 101 6.35 0.73 32.37
N SER A 102 7.37 1.58 32.51
CA SER A 102 8.41 1.40 33.53
C SER A 102 8.11 2.15 34.84
N GLY A 103 7.33 3.24 34.78
CA GLY A 103 7.03 4.12 35.90
C GLY A 103 5.64 3.96 36.52
N GLY A 104 4.78 3.11 35.93
CA GLY A 104 3.39 2.92 36.37
C GLY A 104 2.61 4.23 36.46
N ASP A 105 1.84 4.41 37.53
CA ASP A 105 1.01 5.62 37.72
C ASP A 105 1.84 6.92 37.83
N THR A 106 3.05 6.85 38.39
CA THR A 106 3.92 8.04 38.48
C THR A 106 4.43 8.47 37.11
N GLY A 107 4.84 7.51 36.28
CA GLY A 107 5.26 7.75 34.91
C GLY A 107 4.10 8.22 34.03
N TYR A 108 2.92 7.63 34.22
CA TYR A 108 1.68 8.08 33.57
C TYR A 108 1.35 9.53 33.88
N LYS A 109 1.37 9.92 35.16
CA LYS A 109 1.16 11.31 35.56
C LYS A 109 2.20 12.25 34.96
N LEU A 110 3.47 11.85 34.93
CA LEU A 110 4.54 12.63 34.29
C LEU A 110 4.29 12.83 32.79
N VAL A 111 3.77 11.82 32.10
CA VAL A 111 3.40 11.94 30.68
C VAL A 111 2.30 12.99 30.50
N LEU A 112 1.24 12.91 31.29
CA LEU A 112 0.11 13.85 31.21
C LEU A 112 0.50 15.29 31.58
N ASP A 113 1.26 15.46 32.66
CA ASP A 113 1.56 16.77 33.23
C ASP A 113 2.70 17.49 32.50
N LYS A 114 3.60 16.75 31.83
CA LYS A 114 4.81 17.33 31.23
C LYS A 114 4.99 17.00 29.75
N LEU A 115 4.94 15.73 29.35
CA LEU A 115 5.29 15.35 27.98
C LEU A 115 4.21 15.73 26.97
N VAL A 116 2.93 15.54 27.32
CA VAL A 116 1.81 15.93 26.44
C VAL A 116 1.80 17.45 26.17
N PRO A 117 1.94 18.33 27.19
CA PRO A 117 2.10 19.77 26.96
C PRO A 117 3.32 20.14 26.10
N LEU A 118 4.47 19.49 26.31
CA LEU A 118 5.66 19.71 25.50
C LEU A 118 5.45 19.32 24.03
N LEU A 119 4.80 18.19 23.79
CA LEU A 119 4.45 17.76 22.44
C LEU A 119 3.46 18.74 21.78
N ASN A 120 2.53 19.30 22.53
CA ASN A 120 1.59 20.30 22.01
C ASN A 120 2.28 21.57 21.47
N ARG A 121 3.38 21.98 22.11
CA ARG A 121 4.20 23.11 21.62
C ARG A 121 4.80 22.82 20.24
N LEU A 122 5.09 21.55 19.94
CA LEU A 122 5.57 21.12 18.61
C LEU A 122 4.42 20.95 17.60
N VAL A 123 3.21 20.59 18.06
CA VAL A 123 2.01 20.57 17.22
C VAL A 123 1.65 21.97 16.70
N THR A 124 1.97 23.00 17.48
CA THR A 124 1.76 24.42 17.15
C THR A 124 3.01 25.12 16.64
N ASP A 125 4.03 24.35 16.24
CA ASP A 125 5.29 24.90 15.73
C ASP A 125 5.08 25.77 14.49
N VAL A 126 5.93 26.76 14.26
CA VAL A 126 5.87 27.62 13.07
C VAL A 126 6.21 26.87 11.78
N GLN A 127 7.04 25.82 11.83
CA GLN A 127 7.44 25.01 10.68
C GLN A 127 6.49 23.84 10.44
N ALA A 128 6.04 23.67 9.20
CA ALA A 128 5.06 22.66 8.83
C ALA A 128 5.58 21.23 9.03
N GLU A 129 6.88 21.02 8.80
CA GLU A 129 7.57 19.74 8.94
C GLU A 129 7.58 19.27 10.40
N VAL A 130 7.76 20.20 11.35
CA VAL A 130 7.70 19.89 12.78
C VAL A 130 6.27 19.54 13.17
N ARG A 131 5.28 20.36 12.78
CA ARG A 131 3.86 20.11 13.07
C ARG A 131 3.39 18.77 12.52
N HIS A 132 3.84 18.38 11.33
CA HIS A 132 3.47 17.11 10.70
C HIS A 132 3.92 15.92 11.55
N VAL A 133 5.19 15.88 11.96
CA VAL A 133 5.71 14.81 12.82
C VAL A 133 5.07 14.85 14.21
N ALA A 134 4.91 16.04 14.79
CA ALA A 134 4.28 16.20 16.10
C ALA A 134 2.81 15.74 16.10
N THR A 135 2.08 15.99 15.02
CA THR A 135 0.70 15.52 14.82
C THR A 135 0.63 13.99 14.84
N ASP A 136 1.51 13.32 14.11
CA ASP A 136 1.57 11.85 14.11
C ASP A 136 1.99 11.30 15.47
N SER A 137 2.97 11.94 16.12
CA SER A 137 3.40 11.58 17.46
C SER A 137 2.29 11.74 18.50
N LEU A 138 1.48 12.80 18.44
CA LEU A 138 0.38 13.01 19.38
C LEU A 138 -0.68 11.91 19.26
N VAL A 139 -0.96 11.45 18.03
CA VAL A 139 -1.88 10.33 17.79
C VAL A 139 -1.34 9.03 18.40
N LEU A 140 -0.05 8.75 18.26
CA LEU A 140 0.57 7.58 18.88
C LEU A 140 0.59 7.67 20.41
N VAL A 141 0.91 8.85 20.96
CA VAL A 141 0.90 9.12 22.41
C VAL A 141 -0.51 9.00 22.98
N ALA A 142 -1.56 9.34 22.23
CA ALA A 142 -2.94 9.10 22.65
C ALA A 142 -3.21 7.61 22.94
N GLY A 143 -2.52 6.68 22.28
CA GLY A 143 -2.60 5.24 22.60
C GLY A 143 -2.04 4.85 23.97
N CYS A 144 -1.23 5.72 24.60
CA CYS A 144 -0.72 5.54 25.96
C CYS A 144 -1.59 6.22 27.02
N ILE A 145 -2.60 7.00 26.63
CA ILE A 145 -3.46 7.77 27.52
C ILE A 145 -4.76 7.00 27.78
N LYS A 146 -5.18 6.91 29.04
CA LYS A 146 -6.40 6.21 29.43
C LYS A 146 -7.63 6.91 28.84
N PRO A 147 -8.68 6.18 28.41
CA PRO A 147 -9.86 6.76 27.77
C PRO A 147 -10.50 7.92 28.54
N GLU A 148 -10.55 7.83 29.87
CA GLU A 148 -11.10 8.85 30.77
C GLU A 148 -10.34 10.19 30.75
N ASP A 149 -9.04 10.15 30.42
CA ASP A 149 -8.15 11.32 30.41
C ASP A 149 -8.04 11.96 29.02
N GLN A 150 -8.46 11.27 27.96
CA GLN A 150 -8.38 11.75 26.58
C GLN A 150 -9.07 13.11 26.39
N GLY A 151 -10.24 13.30 27.01
CA GLY A 151 -10.97 14.56 26.93
C GLY A 151 -10.17 15.72 27.52
N GLN A 152 -9.64 15.55 28.73
CA GLN A 152 -8.95 16.61 29.46
C GLN A 152 -7.54 16.89 28.93
N HIS A 153 -6.82 15.88 28.48
CA HIS A 153 -5.39 16.02 28.13
C HIS A 153 -5.11 16.05 26.63
N ILE A 154 -6.00 15.52 25.79
CA ILE A 154 -5.83 15.55 24.34
C ILE A 154 -6.79 16.55 23.68
N LEU A 155 -8.10 16.43 23.91
CA LEU A 155 -9.08 17.29 23.21
C LEU A 155 -8.92 18.77 23.57
N THR A 156 -8.61 19.12 24.82
CA THR A 156 -8.38 20.51 25.26
C THR A 156 -7.24 21.20 24.52
N LEU A 157 -6.29 20.43 23.97
CA LEU A 157 -5.16 20.95 23.20
C LEU A 157 -5.52 21.15 21.72
N VAL A 158 -6.35 20.24 21.17
CA VAL A 158 -6.66 20.22 19.74
C VAL A 158 -7.83 21.15 19.39
N LEU A 159 -8.87 21.21 20.24
CA LEU A 159 -10.07 22.01 19.95
C LEU A 159 -9.78 23.51 19.76
N PRO A 160 -8.92 24.18 20.56
CA PRO A 160 -8.60 25.58 20.33
C PRO A 160 -8.01 25.86 18.94
N LEU A 161 -7.24 24.91 18.40
CA LEU A 161 -6.63 25.04 17.08
C LEU A 161 -7.66 25.06 15.94
N ALA A 162 -8.84 24.45 16.15
CA ALA A 162 -9.94 24.47 15.18
C ALA A 162 -10.61 25.85 15.07
N HIS A 163 -10.46 26.70 16.09
CA HIS A 163 -11.05 28.03 16.20
C HIS A 163 -10.02 29.16 16.03
N GLU A 164 -8.82 28.85 15.54
CA GLU A 164 -7.79 29.86 15.30
C GLU A 164 -8.11 30.66 14.02
N ASP A 165 -8.86 31.75 14.16
CA ASP A 165 -9.38 32.56 13.04
C ASP A 165 -8.26 33.08 12.11
N GLY A 166 -7.12 33.45 12.68
CA GLY A 166 -5.99 34.05 11.97
C GLY A 166 -5.11 33.08 11.19
N ASP A 167 -5.23 31.76 11.44
CA ASP A 167 -4.33 30.76 10.87
C ASP A 167 -5.10 29.55 10.33
N GLU A 168 -5.34 29.55 9.01
CA GLU A 168 -5.95 28.42 8.30
C GLU A 168 -5.17 27.12 8.46
N GLN A 169 -3.85 27.19 8.65
CA GLN A 169 -2.99 26.03 8.79
C GLN A 169 -3.13 25.40 10.18
N MET A 170 -3.41 26.17 11.23
CA MET A 170 -3.76 25.62 12.54
C MET A 170 -5.09 24.88 12.47
N ARG A 171 -6.11 25.45 11.80
CA ARG A 171 -7.40 24.76 11.61
C ARG A 171 -7.26 23.47 10.80
N ILE A 172 -6.37 23.44 9.79
CA ILE A 172 -6.03 22.22 9.03
C ILE A 172 -5.29 21.19 9.90
N THR A 173 -4.40 21.62 10.78
CA THR A 173 -3.76 20.71 11.75
C THR A 173 -4.79 20.12 12.70
N ALA A 174 -5.70 20.96 13.22
CA ALA A 174 -6.77 20.56 14.15
C ALA A 174 -7.69 19.50 13.54
N LEU A 175 -8.22 19.71 12.33
CA LEU A 175 -9.11 18.73 11.68
C LEU A 175 -8.37 17.41 11.40
N THR A 176 -7.09 17.47 11.04
CA THR A 176 -6.28 16.27 10.78
C THR A 176 -6.09 15.45 12.06
N LEU A 177 -5.79 16.14 13.16
CA LEU A 177 -5.68 15.55 14.49
C LEU A 177 -7.00 14.95 14.95
N LEU A 178 -8.11 15.71 14.91
CA LEU A 178 -9.43 15.23 15.30
C LEU A 178 -9.84 13.99 14.51
N ASN A 179 -9.55 13.93 13.20
CA ASN A 179 -9.79 12.73 12.40
C ASN A 179 -8.98 11.53 12.90
N LYS A 180 -7.65 11.67 13.03
CA LYS A 180 -6.77 10.57 13.44
C LYS A 180 -7.03 10.11 14.89
N LEU A 181 -7.37 11.05 15.77
CA LEU A 181 -7.63 10.79 17.19
C LEU A 181 -9.01 10.16 17.45
N ALA A 182 -9.96 10.28 16.53
CA ALA A 182 -11.33 9.83 16.75
C ALA A 182 -11.42 8.36 17.22
N VAL A 183 -10.54 7.46 16.77
CA VAL A 183 -10.54 6.06 17.25
C VAL A 183 -10.22 5.93 18.74
N TYR A 184 -9.36 6.78 19.29
CA TYR A 184 -8.98 6.79 20.72
C TYR A 184 -10.02 7.51 21.59
N LEU A 185 -10.66 8.53 21.04
CA LEU A 185 -11.70 9.30 21.73
C LEU A 185 -12.98 8.48 21.96
N GLY A 186 -13.19 7.44 21.14
CA GLY A 186 -14.42 6.66 21.17
C GLY A 186 -15.63 7.44 20.67
N ARG A 187 -16.77 6.76 20.61
CA ARG A 187 -17.99 7.30 20.00
C ARG A 187 -18.51 8.54 20.70
N ASP A 188 -18.56 8.54 22.04
CA ASP A 188 -19.19 9.61 22.81
C ASP A 188 -18.48 10.95 22.65
N LEU A 189 -17.16 10.98 22.90
CA LEU A 189 -16.36 12.20 22.71
C LEU A 189 -16.28 12.62 21.24
N CYS A 190 -16.21 11.66 20.31
CA CYS A 190 -16.23 11.96 18.88
C CYS A 190 -17.54 12.67 18.47
N CYS A 191 -18.69 12.12 18.87
CA CYS A 191 -20.00 12.70 18.59
C CYS A 191 -20.21 14.06 19.26
N GLN A 192 -19.68 14.24 20.47
CA GLN A 192 -19.84 15.46 21.25
C GLN A 192 -18.93 16.60 20.76
N PHE A 193 -17.68 16.29 20.38
CA PHE A 193 -16.67 17.30 20.08
C PHE A 193 -16.19 17.27 18.63
N CYS A 194 -15.87 16.11 18.06
CA CYS A 194 -15.32 16.05 16.70
C CYS A 194 -16.40 16.35 15.63
N VAL A 195 -17.59 15.76 15.76
CA VAL A 195 -18.67 15.93 14.77
C VAL A 195 -19.09 17.40 14.60
N PRO A 196 -19.35 18.19 15.67
CA PRO A 196 -19.65 19.62 15.54
C PRO A 196 -18.54 20.41 14.84
N GLU A 197 -17.28 20.17 15.20
CA GLU A 197 -16.14 20.86 14.58
C GLU A 197 -16.02 20.55 13.10
N PHE A 198 -16.20 19.29 12.71
CA PHE A 198 -16.20 18.89 11.30
C PHE A 198 -17.30 19.57 10.50
N ILE A 199 -18.49 19.72 11.07
CA ILE A 199 -19.62 20.41 10.43
C ILE A 199 -19.33 21.91 10.29
N SER A 200 -18.75 22.53 11.33
CA SER A 200 -18.36 23.94 11.34
C SER A 200 -17.30 24.24 10.28
N LEU A 201 -16.19 23.49 10.29
CA LEU A 201 -15.07 23.64 9.35
C LEU A 201 -15.43 23.29 7.90
N ALA A 202 -16.47 22.47 7.68
CA ALA A 202 -17.02 22.26 6.34
C ALA A 202 -17.63 23.54 5.74
N GLY A 203 -17.97 24.53 6.57
CA GLY A 203 -18.45 25.86 6.19
C GLY A 203 -17.38 26.96 6.27
N ASP A 204 -16.10 26.61 6.49
CA ASP A 204 -15.02 27.58 6.68
C ASP A 204 -14.89 28.52 5.47
N PRO A 205 -14.64 29.83 5.65
CA PRO A 205 -14.46 30.78 4.54
C PRO A 205 -13.28 30.40 3.61
N VAL A 206 -12.26 29.74 4.16
CA VAL A 206 -11.06 29.32 3.43
C VAL A 206 -11.29 27.95 2.78
N PHE A 207 -11.24 27.92 1.44
CA PHE A 207 -11.47 26.68 0.68
C PHE A 207 -10.46 25.56 0.99
N ARG A 208 -9.24 25.88 1.44
CA ARG A 208 -8.23 24.89 1.83
C ARG A 208 -8.66 24.09 3.06
N VAL A 209 -9.31 24.74 4.04
CA VAL A 209 -9.88 24.09 5.22
C VAL A 209 -11.04 23.18 4.80
N ARG A 210 -11.97 23.70 4.00
CA ARG A 210 -13.10 22.92 3.45
C ARG A 210 -12.64 21.70 2.65
N LYS A 211 -11.63 21.86 1.79
CA LYS A 211 -10.98 20.77 1.06
C LYS A 211 -10.39 19.72 2.01
N ALA A 212 -9.73 20.17 3.07
CA ALA A 212 -9.11 19.28 4.05
C ALA A 212 -10.16 18.45 4.81
N ILE A 213 -11.35 18.99 5.09
CA ILE A 213 -12.48 18.22 5.65
C ILE A 213 -12.89 17.06 4.74
N ALA A 214 -13.08 17.32 3.44
CA ALA A 214 -13.45 16.29 2.48
C ALA A 214 -12.44 15.12 2.47
N LEU A 215 -11.13 15.44 2.58
CA LEU A 215 -10.05 14.45 2.60
C LEU A 215 -9.86 13.74 3.95
N ASN A 216 -10.35 14.30 5.07
CA ASN A 216 -10.06 13.82 6.42
C ASN A 216 -11.31 13.58 7.27
N CYS A 217 -12.40 13.03 6.72
CA CYS A 217 -13.64 12.80 7.48
C CYS A 217 -13.90 11.33 7.86
N VAL A 218 -13.20 10.37 7.24
CA VAL A 218 -13.57 8.94 7.28
C VAL A 218 -13.48 8.35 8.69
N GLN A 219 -12.45 8.69 9.47
CA GLN A 219 -12.26 8.09 10.79
C GLN A 219 -13.25 8.68 11.80
N VAL A 220 -13.55 9.98 11.73
CA VAL A 220 -14.64 10.60 12.50
C VAL A 220 -15.98 9.96 12.15
N CYS A 221 -16.29 9.78 10.87
CA CYS A 221 -17.54 9.12 10.44
C CYS A 221 -17.63 7.67 10.96
N THR A 222 -16.53 6.92 10.83
CA THR A 222 -16.45 5.52 11.29
C THR A 222 -16.67 5.42 12.81
N THR A 223 -15.99 6.26 13.59
CA THR A 223 -16.12 6.27 15.06
C THR A 223 -17.49 6.76 15.50
N ALA A 224 -18.04 7.80 14.88
CA ALA A 224 -19.34 8.36 15.25
C ALA A 224 -20.51 7.39 15.01
N GLY A 225 -20.34 6.50 14.02
CA GLY A 225 -21.32 5.50 13.64
C GLY A 225 -22.16 5.92 12.42
N PRO A 226 -22.80 4.96 11.75
CA PRO A 226 -23.51 5.20 10.50
C PRO A 226 -24.76 6.09 10.65
N ASP A 227 -25.43 6.03 11.79
CA ASP A 227 -26.59 6.86 12.15
C ASP A 227 -26.21 8.34 12.25
N VAL A 228 -25.18 8.66 13.04
CA VAL A 228 -24.69 10.04 13.20
C VAL A 228 -24.07 10.54 11.89
N THR A 229 -23.36 9.67 11.17
CA THR A 229 -22.78 10.01 9.87
C THR A 229 -23.86 10.37 8.86
N GLU A 230 -24.91 9.57 8.75
CA GLU A 230 -26.03 9.82 7.84
C GLU A 230 -26.82 11.07 8.21
N GLU A 231 -27.13 11.26 9.50
CA GLU A 231 -27.97 12.37 9.95
C GLU A 231 -27.23 13.72 9.91
N ARG A 232 -25.95 13.74 10.32
CA ARG A 232 -25.22 15.00 10.61
C ARG A 232 -24.06 15.30 9.67
N LEU A 233 -23.25 14.30 9.32
CA LEU A 233 -22.03 14.50 8.51
C LEU A 233 -22.30 14.45 7.01
N LEU A 234 -23.22 13.60 6.55
CA LEU A 234 -23.62 13.50 5.14
C LEU A 234 -24.15 14.85 4.60
N PRO A 235 -25.04 15.60 5.28
CA PRO A 235 -25.42 16.92 4.82
C PRO A 235 -24.25 17.89 4.65
N ALA A 236 -23.25 17.84 5.54
CA ALA A 236 -22.04 18.66 5.41
C ALA A 236 -21.18 18.23 4.21
N PHE A 237 -20.99 16.93 4.01
CA PHE A 237 -20.29 16.39 2.86
C PHE A 237 -20.99 16.76 1.53
N LEU A 238 -22.32 16.73 1.48
CA LEU A 238 -23.09 17.14 0.30
C LEU A 238 -22.96 18.63 -0.01
N ARG A 239 -22.81 19.50 1.01
CA ARG A 239 -22.50 20.92 0.78
C ARG A 239 -21.12 21.07 0.14
N LEU A 240 -20.10 20.38 0.66
CA LEU A 240 -18.74 20.37 0.08
C LEU A 240 -18.72 19.81 -1.35
N ALA A 241 -19.55 18.80 -1.63
CA ALA A 241 -19.69 18.23 -2.96
C ALA A 241 -20.28 19.21 -3.98
N ASN A 242 -20.99 20.24 -3.52
CA ASN A 242 -21.56 21.32 -4.32
C ASN A 242 -20.81 22.66 -4.12
N ASP A 243 -19.58 22.62 -3.60
CA ASP A 243 -18.77 23.83 -3.35
C ASP A 243 -18.46 24.59 -4.64
N ASP A 244 -18.37 25.91 -4.58
CA ASP A 244 -18.01 26.74 -5.73
C ASP A 244 -16.59 26.43 -6.25
N ILE A 245 -15.69 26.02 -5.35
CA ILE A 245 -14.29 25.70 -5.67
C ILE A 245 -14.19 24.24 -6.13
N TRP A 246 -13.83 24.05 -7.40
CA TRP A 246 -13.66 22.72 -7.99
C TRP A 246 -12.68 21.83 -7.21
N GLY A 247 -11.69 22.42 -6.55
CA GLY A 247 -10.71 21.69 -5.74
C GLY A 247 -11.30 21.02 -4.49
N VAL A 248 -12.38 21.58 -3.94
CA VAL A 248 -13.15 21.00 -2.82
C VAL A 248 -14.05 19.88 -3.36
N ARG A 249 -14.80 20.13 -4.45
CA ARG A 249 -15.62 19.09 -5.10
C ARG A 249 -14.80 17.89 -5.56
N LYS A 250 -13.60 18.14 -6.09
CA LYS A 250 -12.64 17.09 -6.47
C LYS A 250 -12.25 16.24 -5.24
N ALA A 251 -11.95 16.87 -4.10
CA ALA A 251 -11.63 16.14 -2.88
C ALA A 251 -12.80 15.26 -2.41
N CYS A 252 -14.05 15.74 -2.53
CA CYS A 252 -15.22 14.90 -2.27
C CYS A 252 -15.31 13.69 -3.23
N ALA A 253 -15.03 13.88 -4.52
CA ALA A 253 -14.99 12.78 -5.49
C ALA A 253 -13.88 11.77 -5.15
N GLU A 254 -12.69 12.23 -4.75
CA GLU A 254 -11.57 11.39 -4.31
C GLU A 254 -11.91 10.56 -3.06
N SER A 255 -12.64 11.14 -2.11
CA SER A 255 -13.01 10.46 -0.86
C SER A 255 -14.32 9.69 -0.93
N LEU A 256 -15.03 9.70 -2.07
CA LEU A 256 -16.40 9.17 -2.20
C LEU A 256 -16.51 7.69 -1.77
N SER A 257 -15.59 6.84 -2.22
CA SER A 257 -15.61 5.40 -1.90
C SER A 257 -15.40 5.14 -0.41
N ASP A 258 -14.49 5.85 0.24
CA ASP A 258 -14.21 5.64 1.66
C ASP A 258 -15.30 6.26 2.55
N PHE A 259 -15.85 7.40 2.16
CA PHE A 259 -17.03 7.98 2.79
C PHE A 259 -18.27 7.08 2.62
N ALA A 260 -18.44 6.42 1.47
CA ALA A 260 -19.53 5.47 1.27
C ALA A 260 -19.48 4.32 2.30
N LYS A 261 -18.29 3.83 2.64
CA LYS A 261 -18.13 2.72 3.61
C LYS A 261 -18.63 3.06 5.02
N THR A 262 -18.73 4.35 5.37
CA THR A 262 -19.22 4.80 6.69
C THR A 262 -20.74 4.99 6.74
N LEU A 263 -21.44 4.77 5.62
CA LEU A 263 -22.89 4.94 5.50
C LEU A 263 -23.61 3.60 5.30
N PRO A 264 -24.92 3.51 5.62
CA PRO A 264 -25.75 2.36 5.29
C PRO A 264 -25.84 2.10 3.78
N LEU A 265 -26.01 0.84 3.38
CA LEU A 265 -26.08 0.43 1.96
C LEU A 265 -27.19 1.14 1.18
N SER A 266 -28.34 1.39 1.81
CA SER A 266 -29.46 2.14 1.22
C SER A 266 -29.02 3.53 0.77
N THR A 267 -28.34 4.26 1.65
CA THR A 267 -27.89 5.64 1.45
C THR A 267 -26.81 5.73 0.36
N ARG A 268 -25.92 4.74 0.30
CA ARG A 268 -24.92 4.65 -0.78
C ARG A 268 -25.61 4.59 -2.15
N ALA A 269 -26.66 3.79 -2.27
CA ALA A 269 -27.41 3.65 -3.52
C ALA A 269 -28.30 4.86 -3.83
N THR A 270 -29.06 5.37 -2.85
CA THR A 270 -30.09 6.39 -3.08
C THR A 270 -29.54 7.82 -3.09
N VAL A 271 -28.40 8.07 -2.43
CA VAL A 271 -27.80 9.41 -2.30
C VAL A 271 -26.45 9.49 -3.02
N LEU A 272 -25.54 8.54 -2.76
CA LEU A 272 -24.17 8.66 -3.29
C LEU A 272 -24.06 8.28 -4.77
N ALA A 273 -24.88 7.37 -5.30
CA ALA A 273 -24.86 7.07 -6.73
C ALA A 273 -25.35 8.26 -7.61
N PRO A 274 -26.42 8.99 -7.23
CA PRO A 274 -26.73 10.28 -7.85
C PRO A 274 -25.60 11.31 -7.71
N LEU A 275 -24.95 11.36 -6.54
CA LEU A 275 -23.81 12.26 -6.32
C LEU A 275 -22.62 11.94 -7.25
N PHE A 276 -22.28 10.66 -7.41
CA PHE A 276 -21.30 10.24 -8.41
C PHE A 276 -21.68 10.74 -9.80
N SER A 277 -22.97 10.61 -10.18
CA SER A 277 -23.45 11.06 -11.48
C SER A 277 -23.33 12.57 -11.67
N ALA A 278 -23.44 13.35 -10.58
CA ALA A 278 -23.16 14.78 -10.60
C ALA A 278 -21.66 15.06 -10.82
N PHE A 279 -20.75 14.38 -10.10
CA PHE A 279 -19.31 14.53 -10.31
C PHE A 279 -18.85 14.11 -11.70
N ALA A 280 -19.43 13.04 -12.26
CA ALA A 280 -19.14 12.58 -13.61
C ALA A 280 -19.52 13.60 -14.70
N LYS A 281 -20.46 14.51 -14.39
CA LYS A 281 -20.93 15.59 -15.27
C LYS A 281 -20.43 16.97 -14.83
N ASP A 282 -19.52 17.03 -13.86
CA ASP A 282 -19.00 18.30 -13.34
C ASP A 282 -18.35 19.12 -14.46
N GLN A 283 -18.43 20.45 -14.38
CA GLN A 283 -17.83 21.34 -15.36
C GLN A 283 -16.30 21.22 -15.38
N SER A 284 -15.68 20.98 -14.21
CA SER A 284 -14.25 20.79 -14.07
C SER A 284 -13.82 19.39 -14.48
N LYS A 285 -12.92 19.31 -15.47
CA LYS A 285 -12.32 18.03 -15.89
C LYS A 285 -11.65 17.28 -14.75
N TRP A 286 -11.07 18.00 -13.78
CA TRP A 286 -10.36 17.40 -12.65
C TRP A 286 -11.30 16.69 -11.67
N VAL A 287 -12.53 17.18 -11.53
CA VAL A 287 -13.58 16.52 -10.73
C VAL A 287 -14.06 15.27 -11.45
N ARG A 288 -14.31 15.36 -12.78
CA ARG A 288 -14.69 14.18 -13.58
C ARG A 288 -13.63 13.09 -13.53
N ILE A 289 -12.34 13.43 -13.70
CA ILE A 289 -11.23 12.48 -13.59
C ILE A 289 -11.23 11.80 -12.21
N ALA A 290 -11.29 12.57 -11.12
CA ALA A 290 -11.33 12.01 -9.77
C ALA A 290 -12.54 11.08 -9.55
N ALA A 291 -13.70 11.44 -10.07
CA ALA A 291 -14.90 10.60 -10.00
C ALA A 291 -14.67 9.24 -10.68
N TYR A 292 -14.14 9.24 -11.91
CA TYR A 292 -13.89 8.00 -12.65
C TYR A 292 -12.75 7.17 -12.06
N GLN A 293 -11.71 7.81 -11.49
CA GLN A 293 -10.68 7.09 -10.73
C GLN A 293 -11.28 6.29 -9.56
N GLN A 294 -12.33 6.84 -8.92
CA GLN A 294 -13.03 6.25 -7.78
C GLN A 294 -14.27 5.41 -8.13
N LEU A 295 -14.69 5.33 -9.40
CA LEU A 295 -15.91 4.61 -9.78
C LEU A 295 -15.85 3.12 -9.43
N GLY A 296 -14.76 2.43 -9.78
CA GLY A 296 -14.58 1.00 -9.45
C GLY A 296 -14.64 0.73 -7.94
N PRO A 297 -13.82 1.41 -7.12
CA PRO A 297 -13.89 1.31 -5.67
C PRO A 297 -15.28 1.63 -5.11
N PHE A 298 -15.93 2.71 -5.57
CA PHE A 298 -17.27 3.08 -5.13
C PHE A 298 -18.30 2.00 -5.45
N MET A 299 -18.31 1.46 -6.67
CA MET A 299 -19.22 0.36 -7.06
C MET A 299 -19.05 -0.85 -6.15
N SER A 300 -17.83 -1.17 -5.72
CA SER A 300 -17.58 -2.28 -4.80
C SER A 300 -18.19 -2.10 -3.40
N THR A 301 -18.60 -0.88 -3.04
CA THR A 301 -19.27 -0.58 -1.76
C THR A 301 -20.79 -0.76 -1.82
N LEU A 302 -21.37 -0.97 -3.01
CA LEU A 302 -22.79 -1.14 -3.25
C LEU A 302 -23.20 -2.62 -3.19
N SER A 303 -24.48 -2.88 -2.94
CA SER A 303 -25.02 -4.24 -3.11
C SER A 303 -25.29 -4.50 -4.61
N PRO A 304 -25.08 -5.74 -5.11
CA PRO A 304 -25.27 -6.06 -6.54
C PRO A 304 -26.63 -5.60 -7.10
N ALA A 305 -27.69 -5.76 -6.30
CA ALA A 305 -29.07 -5.41 -6.67
C ALA A 305 -29.33 -3.89 -6.78
N THR A 306 -28.45 -3.05 -6.23
CA THR A 306 -28.61 -1.59 -6.23
C THR A 306 -27.74 -0.89 -7.27
N ILE A 307 -26.83 -1.61 -7.93
CA ILE A 307 -25.98 -1.03 -8.96
C ILE A 307 -26.82 -0.78 -10.22
N SER A 308 -27.02 0.50 -10.54
CA SER A 308 -27.80 0.90 -11.70
C SER A 308 -27.04 0.68 -13.02
N ASP A 309 -27.79 0.51 -14.11
CA ASP A 309 -27.22 0.43 -15.46
C ASP A 309 -26.43 1.68 -15.84
N VAL A 310 -26.74 2.83 -15.25
CA VAL A 310 -25.99 4.07 -15.43
C VAL A 310 -24.55 3.92 -14.93
N LEU A 311 -24.36 3.34 -13.74
CA LEU A 311 -23.03 3.10 -13.17
C LEU A 311 -22.25 2.04 -13.97
N VAL A 312 -22.91 0.95 -14.37
CA VAL A 312 -22.29 -0.11 -15.19
C VAL A 312 -21.85 0.44 -16.56
N THR A 313 -22.70 1.27 -17.18
CA THR A 313 -22.39 1.93 -18.44
C THR A 313 -21.24 2.92 -18.26
N ALA A 314 -21.27 3.74 -17.20
CA ALA A 314 -20.19 4.67 -16.89
C ALA A 314 -18.84 3.95 -16.71
N TYR A 315 -18.84 2.81 -16.01
CA TYR A 315 -17.64 2.01 -15.78
C TYR A 315 -17.12 1.36 -17.06
N THR A 316 -18.02 0.80 -17.87
CA THR A 316 -17.64 0.20 -19.17
C THR A 316 -17.12 1.26 -20.14
N ASN A 317 -17.68 2.47 -20.10
CA ASN A 317 -17.22 3.60 -20.92
C ASN A 317 -15.83 4.12 -20.52
N MET A 318 -15.35 3.84 -19.29
CA MET A 318 -13.94 4.12 -18.94
C MET A 318 -12.98 3.35 -19.87
N ALA A 319 -13.35 2.14 -20.26
CA ALA A 319 -12.59 1.30 -21.19
C ALA A 319 -12.82 1.68 -22.66
N THR A 320 -14.09 1.83 -23.05
CA THR A 320 -14.49 1.91 -24.47
C THR A 320 -14.56 3.33 -25.01
N GLN A 321 -14.92 4.32 -24.18
CA GLN A 321 -15.20 5.71 -24.59
C GLN A 321 -14.65 6.77 -23.60
N PRO A 322 -13.41 6.67 -23.09
CA PRO A 322 -12.92 7.59 -22.07
C PRO A 322 -12.85 9.05 -22.54
N GLY A 323 -12.60 9.29 -23.83
CA GLY A 323 -12.57 10.64 -24.40
C GLY A 323 -13.93 11.36 -24.29
N VAL A 324 -15.03 10.63 -24.39
CA VAL A 324 -16.40 11.17 -24.23
C VAL A 324 -16.66 11.55 -22.77
N LEU A 325 -16.21 10.72 -21.83
CA LEU A 325 -16.40 10.96 -20.40
C LEU A 325 -15.61 12.18 -19.90
N LEU A 326 -14.36 12.31 -20.36
CA LEU A 326 -13.42 13.30 -19.83
C LEU A 326 -13.44 14.61 -20.61
N LEU A 327 -14.00 14.62 -21.83
CA LEU A 327 -13.86 15.72 -22.79
C LEU A 327 -12.38 15.99 -23.14
N GLY A 328 -11.58 14.93 -23.18
CA GLY A 328 -10.15 14.92 -23.52
C GLY A 328 -9.19 14.95 -22.31
N GLY A 329 -8.14 14.13 -22.41
CA GLY A 329 -7.04 14.02 -21.43
C GLY A 329 -7.28 12.96 -20.36
N ALA A 330 -6.19 12.35 -19.87
CA ALA A 330 -6.17 11.30 -18.84
C ALA A 330 -6.86 9.96 -19.24
N GLU A 331 -7.05 9.70 -20.53
CA GLU A 331 -7.70 8.48 -21.03
C GLU A 331 -6.97 7.21 -20.59
N SER A 332 -5.64 7.19 -20.72
CA SER A 332 -4.82 6.05 -20.30
C SER A 332 -4.88 5.81 -18.79
N ASP A 333 -5.03 6.87 -18.01
CA ASP A 333 -5.13 6.81 -16.55
C ASP A 333 -6.48 6.23 -16.12
N ILE A 334 -7.58 6.73 -16.69
CA ILE A 334 -8.92 6.19 -16.43
C ILE A 334 -9.07 4.74 -16.87
N LYS A 335 -8.49 4.36 -18.02
CA LYS A 335 -8.43 2.95 -18.44
C LYS A 335 -7.63 2.09 -17.46
N PHE A 336 -6.53 2.61 -16.93
CA PHE A 336 -5.73 1.92 -15.90
C PHE A 336 -6.55 1.69 -14.63
N HIS A 337 -7.25 2.71 -14.12
CA HIS A 337 -8.14 2.58 -12.96
C HIS A 337 -9.31 1.61 -13.23
N CYS A 338 -9.87 1.62 -14.43
CA CYS A 338 -10.89 0.65 -14.84
C CYS A 338 -10.33 -0.77 -14.77
N ALA A 339 -9.21 -1.03 -15.45
CA ALA A 339 -8.54 -2.32 -15.52
C ALA A 339 -8.09 -2.85 -14.14
N PHE A 340 -7.57 -1.98 -13.27
CA PHE A 340 -7.14 -2.36 -11.92
C PHE A 340 -8.32 -2.85 -11.05
N ASN A 341 -9.48 -2.19 -11.17
CA ASN A 341 -10.66 -2.52 -10.38
C ASN A 341 -11.58 -3.57 -11.02
N TYR A 342 -11.24 -4.08 -12.21
CA TYR A 342 -12.10 -4.99 -12.98
C TYR A 342 -12.54 -6.24 -12.21
N PRO A 343 -11.64 -6.93 -11.48
CA PRO A 343 -12.01 -8.11 -10.70
C PRO A 343 -12.98 -7.80 -9.58
N ALA A 344 -12.76 -6.70 -8.85
CA ALA A 344 -13.65 -6.28 -7.77
C ALA A 344 -15.04 -5.93 -8.30
N VAL A 345 -15.12 -5.13 -9.37
CA VAL A 345 -16.40 -4.74 -9.98
C VAL A 345 -17.14 -5.95 -10.57
N THR A 346 -16.43 -6.87 -11.23
CA THR A 346 -17.03 -8.10 -11.75
C THR A 346 -17.56 -8.97 -10.62
N THR A 347 -16.83 -9.06 -9.50
CA THR A 347 -17.27 -9.80 -8.30
C THR A 347 -18.52 -9.18 -7.71
N THR A 348 -18.56 -7.85 -7.57
CA THR A 348 -19.71 -7.13 -7.01
C THR A 348 -20.94 -7.21 -7.91
N LEU A 349 -20.79 -7.15 -9.25
CA LEU A 349 -21.92 -7.27 -10.17
C LEU A 349 -22.41 -8.71 -10.34
N GLY A 350 -21.50 -9.67 -10.18
CA GLY A 350 -21.75 -11.09 -10.38
C GLY A 350 -21.69 -11.52 -11.85
N VAL A 351 -21.42 -12.81 -12.05
CA VAL A 351 -21.20 -13.41 -13.38
C VAL A 351 -22.39 -13.25 -14.34
N HIS A 352 -23.62 -13.21 -13.82
CA HIS A 352 -24.83 -13.03 -14.62
C HIS A 352 -24.87 -11.69 -15.36
N GLN A 353 -24.15 -10.68 -14.87
CA GLN A 353 -24.05 -9.35 -15.49
C GLN A 353 -22.80 -9.21 -16.38
N TRP A 354 -22.01 -10.27 -16.58
CA TRP A 354 -20.79 -10.25 -17.40
C TRP A 354 -21.03 -9.69 -18.81
N GLY A 355 -22.20 -9.96 -19.40
CA GLY A 355 -22.55 -9.43 -20.72
C GLY A 355 -22.44 -7.90 -20.84
N LYS A 356 -22.68 -7.16 -19.73
CA LYS A 356 -22.53 -5.70 -19.69
C LYS A 356 -21.07 -5.26 -19.59
N LEU A 357 -20.20 -6.10 -19.03
CA LEU A 357 -18.78 -5.84 -18.85
C LEU A 357 -17.92 -6.38 -20.00
N ALA A 358 -18.38 -7.38 -20.76
CA ALA A 358 -17.53 -8.10 -21.72
C ALA A 358 -16.82 -7.17 -22.72
N ALA A 359 -17.54 -6.19 -23.29
CA ALA A 359 -16.97 -5.23 -24.23
C ALA A 359 -15.88 -4.33 -23.60
N GLY A 360 -16.05 -3.97 -22.32
CA GLY A 360 -15.04 -3.22 -21.57
C GLY A 360 -13.77 -4.04 -21.36
N PHE A 361 -13.92 -5.33 -21.02
CA PHE A 361 -12.79 -6.24 -20.83
C PHE A 361 -12.02 -6.43 -22.14
N ASP A 362 -12.73 -6.71 -23.23
CA ASP A 362 -12.12 -6.93 -24.54
C ASP A 362 -11.35 -5.68 -25.02
N ALA A 363 -11.88 -4.48 -24.73
CA ALA A 363 -11.21 -3.21 -25.05
C ALA A 363 -9.92 -3.00 -24.22
N LEU A 364 -9.95 -3.28 -22.92
CA LEU A 364 -8.78 -3.13 -22.03
C LEU A 364 -7.71 -4.19 -22.32
N ALA A 365 -8.11 -5.43 -22.63
CA ALA A 365 -7.19 -6.51 -22.97
C ALA A 365 -6.39 -6.21 -24.24
N ARG A 366 -6.93 -5.39 -25.14
CA ARG A 366 -6.27 -4.95 -26.38
C ARG A 366 -5.84 -3.49 -26.36
N ASP A 367 -5.80 -2.86 -25.18
CA ASP A 367 -5.47 -1.45 -25.07
C ASP A 367 -4.03 -1.17 -25.54
N GLY A 368 -3.78 -0.02 -26.18
CA GLY A 368 -2.45 0.33 -26.66
C GLY A 368 -1.42 0.55 -25.55
N PHE A 369 -1.85 0.96 -24.35
CA PHE A 369 -0.96 1.26 -23.25
C PHE A 369 -0.69 0.02 -22.38
N TRP A 370 0.57 -0.42 -22.37
CA TRP A 370 0.98 -1.66 -21.70
C TRP A 370 0.67 -1.70 -20.19
N LYS A 371 0.61 -0.55 -19.49
CA LYS A 371 0.28 -0.53 -18.05
C LYS A 371 -1.16 -0.98 -17.78
N VAL A 372 -2.09 -0.72 -18.71
CA VAL A 372 -3.48 -1.19 -18.64
C VAL A 372 -3.53 -2.71 -18.78
N ARG A 373 -2.83 -3.25 -19.79
CA ARG A 373 -2.74 -4.70 -20.03
C ARG A 373 -2.02 -5.41 -18.89
N ARG A 374 -0.95 -4.80 -18.34
CA ARG A 374 -0.20 -5.32 -17.20
C ARG A 374 -1.13 -5.54 -16.02
N THR A 375 -1.92 -4.55 -15.61
CA THR A 375 -2.78 -4.75 -14.43
C THR A 375 -3.81 -5.86 -14.65
N LEU A 376 -4.36 -6.02 -15.86
CA LEU A 376 -5.26 -7.13 -16.17
C LEU A 376 -4.57 -8.49 -16.14
N SER A 377 -3.33 -8.59 -16.65
CA SER A 377 -2.59 -9.86 -16.69
C SER A 377 -2.40 -10.47 -15.30
N TYR A 378 -2.22 -9.65 -14.26
CA TYR A 378 -2.09 -10.10 -12.88
C TYR A 378 -3.41 -10.61 -12.28
N SER A 379 -4.56 -10.35 -12.90
CA SER A 379 -5.87 -10.74 -12.35
C SER A 379 -6.61 -11.80 -13.16
N LEU A 380 -6.06 -12.30 -14.28
CA LEU A 380 -6.78 -13.23 -15.16
C LEU A 380 -7.18 -14.55 -14.49
N HIS A 381 -6.36 -15.05 -13.55
CA HIS A 381 -6.65 -16.29 -12.82
C HIS A 381 -7.84 -16.13 -11.85
N GLU A 382 -7.92 -15.01 -11.11
CA GLU A 382 -9.08 -14.68 -10.27
C GLU A 382 -10.33 -14.42 -11.11
N MET A 383 -10.18 -13.73 -12.25
CA MET A 383 -11.28 -13.57 -13.21
C MET A 383 -11.78 -14.92 -13.73
N ALA A 384 -10.88 -15.85 -14.06
CA ALA A 384 -11.25 -17.18 -14.54
C ALA A 384 -11.99 -18.00 -13.48
N LYS A 385 -11.55 -17.90 -12.22
CA LYS A 385 -12.25 -18.48 -11.07
C LYS A 385 -13.66 -17.94 -10.91
N LEU A 386 -13.86 -16.64 -11.14
CA LEU A 386 -15.16 -15.97 -11.01
C LEU A 386 -16.11 -16.29 -12.18
N LEU A 387 -15.61 -16.28 -13.42
CA LEU A 387 -16.44 -16.39 -14.62
C LEU A 387 -16.81 -17.83 -14.98
N GLY A 388 -16.04 -18.81 -14.50
CA GLY A 388 -16.23 -20.21 -14.87
C GLY A 388 -15.70 -20.56 -16.27
N PRO A 389 -15.74 -21.84 -16.65
CA PRO A 389 -15.03 -22.38 -17.81
C PRO A 389 -15.44 -21.75 -19.15
N ASP A 390 -16.74 -21.62 -19.41
CA ASP A 390 -17.25 -21.18 -20.72
C ASP A 390 -16.87 -19.73 -21.05
N LEU A 391 -17.06 -18.83 -20.08
CA LEU A 391 -16.70 -17.42 -20.22
C LEU A 391 -15.18 -17.22 -20.22
N THR A 392 -14.45 -18.03 -19.43
CA THR A 392 -12.99 -18.05 -19.43
C THR A 392 -12.46 -18.42 -20.81
N GLU A 393 -12.98 -19.49 -21.42
CA GLU A 393 -12.57 -19.92 -22.76
C GLU A 393 -12.88 -18.86 -23.81
N LYS A 394 -14.06 -18.23 -23.74
CA LYS A 394 -14.48 -17.21 -24.71
C LYS A 394 -13.68 -15.92 -24.63
N HIS A 395 -13.46 -15.37 -23.44
CA HIS A 395 -12.92 -14.02 -23.26
C HIS A 395 -11.49 -14.00 -22.71
N LEU A 396 -11.19 -14.84 -21.71
CA LEU A 396 -9.91 -14.75 -21.00
C LEU A 396 -8.79 -15.51 -21.70
N VAL A 397 -9.07 -16.66 -22.33
CA VAL A 397 -8.06 -17.45 -23.06
C VAL A 397 -7.41 -16.64 -24.21
N PRO A 398 -8.16 -15.91 -25.06
CA PRO A 398 -7.56 -15.04 -26.07
C PRO A 398 -6.69 -13.93 -25.48
N ALA A 399 -7.12 -13.30 -24.39
CA ALA A 399 -6.35 -12.27 -23.69
C ALA A 399 -5.07 -12.84 -23.06
N PHE A 400 -5.17 -13.99 -22.41
CA PHE A 400 -4.03 -14.68 -21.80
C PHE A 400 -2.98 -15.06 -22.85
N ALA A 401 -3.41 -15.64 -23.97
CA ALA A 401 -2.52 -15.97 -25.09
C ALA A 401 -1.82 -14.71 -25.65
N TYR A 402 -2.56 -13.62 -25.82
CA TYR A 402 -2.00 -12.35 -26.26
C TYR A 402 -0.96 -11.79 -25.28
N PHE A 403 -1.22 -11.86 -23.97
CA PHE A 403 -0.30 -11.38 -22.93
C PHE A 403 1.00 -12.18 -22.82
N LEU A 404 1.00 -13.47 -23.20
CA LEU A 404 2.22 -14.28 -23.21
C LEU A 404 3.26 -13.83 -24.25
N ASP A 405 2.82 -13.14 -25.30
CA ASP A 405 3.69 -12.59 -26.35
C ASP A 405 3.86 -11.05 -26.26
N ASP A 406 3.40 -10.45 -25.15
CA ASP A 406 3.47 -9.02 -24.88
C ASP A 406 4.83 -8.60 -24.26
N VAL A 407 4.99 -7.32 -23.92
CA VAL A 407 6.15 -6.79 -23.19
C VAL A 407 6.36 -7.53 -21.87
N ASP A 408 7.61 -7.64 -21.44
CA ASP A 408 8.03 -8.46 -20.28
C ASP A 408 7.19 -8.20 -19.02
N ASP A 409 6.81 -6.95 -18.72
CA ASP A 409 5.99 -6.60 -17.56
C ASP A 409 4.56 -7.17 -17.60
N VAL A 410 3.94 -7.24 -18.79
CA VAL A 410 2.60 -7.82 -18.97
C VAL A 410 2.69 -9.33 -18.95
N LYS A 411 3.67 -9.88 -19.67
CA LYS A 411 3.97 -11.31 -19.70
C LYS A 411 4.26 -11.86 -18.30
N LEU A 412 4.95 -11.08 -17.47
CA LEU A 412 5.25 -11.43 -16.08
C LEU A 412 3.98 -11.63 -15.25
N GLY A 413 2.98 -10.76 -15.42
CA GLY A 413 1.69 -10.87 -14.73
C GLY A 413 0.98 -12.17 -15.05
N SER A 414 0.92 -12.54 -16.34
CA SER A 414 0.33 -13.81 -16.78
C SER A 414 1.11 -15.03 -16.27
N ILE A 415 2.44 -14.98 -16.28
CA ILE A 415 3.29 -16.12 -15.88
C ILE A 415 3.26 -16.34 -14.37
N THR A 416 3.03 -15.30 -13.56
CA THR A 416 2.99 -15.40 -12.10
C THR A 416 1.95 -16.42 -11.62
N HIS A 417 0.82 -16.51 -12.32
CA HIS A 417 -0.31 -17.40 -12.00
C HIS A 417 -0.73 -18.25 -13.20
N PHE A 418 0.24 -18.74 -13.97
CA PHE A 418 -0.01 -19.47 -15.21
C PHE A 418 -0.79 -20.77 -14.94
N CYS A 419 -0.30 -21.59 -13.99
CA CYS A 419 -0.95 -22.87 -13.70
C CYS A 419 -2.34 -22.67 -13.05
N ASP A 420 -2.47 -21.68 -12.17
CA ASP A 420 -3.75 -21.31 -11.55
C ASP A 420 -4.80 -20.93 -12.60
N PHE A 421 -4.40 -20.18 -13.63
CA PHE A 421 -5.26 -19.86 -14.77
C PHE A 421 -5.62 -21.12 -15.57
N LEU A 422 -4.63 -21.94 -15.95
CA LEU A 422 -4.87 -23.16 -16.74
C LEU A 422 -5.79 -24.16 -16.03
N ALA A 423 -5.73 -24.24 -14.70
CA ALA A 423 -6.63 -25.08 -13.91
C ALA A 423 -8.11 -24.69 -14.09
N ARG A 424 -8.39 -23.44 -14.51
CA ARG A 424 -9.75 -22.92 -14.79
C ARG A 424 -10.12 -22.95 -16.27
N VAL A 425 -9.16 -23.21 -17.16
CA VAL A 425 -9.40 -23.36 -18.59
C VAL A 425 -9.92 -24.78 -18.88
N PRO A 426 -10.93 -24.94 -19.76
CA PRO A 426 -11.40 -26.24 -20.20
C PRO A 426 -10.27 -27.12 -20.79
N PRO A 427 -10.28 -28.45 -20.57
CA PRO A 427 -9.22 -29.34 -21.07
C PRO A 427 -8.93 -29.21 -22.56
N SER A 428 -9.96 -29.02 -23.40
CA SER A 428 -9.86 -28.80 -24.85
C SER A 428 -8.97 -27.61 -25.23
N SER A 429 -9.08 -26.51 -24.50
CA SER A 429 -8.32 -25.28 -24.73
C SER A 429 -7.00 -25.24 -23.96
N ARG A 430 -6.89 -25.99 -22.86
CA ARG A 430 -5.69 -26.05 -22.01
C ARG A 430 -4.47 -26.54 -22.78
N SER A 431 -4.62 -27.58 -23.61
CA SER A 431 -3.52 -28.16 -24.39
C SER A 431 -2.92 -27.19 -25.41
N ARG A 432 -3.63 -26.12 -25.78
CA ARG A 432 -3.12 -25.06 -26.67
C ARG A 432 -1.95 -24.27 -26.07
N PHE A 433 -1.77 -24.34 -24.75
CA PHE A 433 -0.67 -23.68 -24.05
C PHE A 433 0.57 -24.57 -23.85
N LEU A 434 0.53 -25.84 -24.25
CA LEU A 434 1.69 -26.73 -24.18
C LEU A 434 2.88 -26.22 -25.02
N PRO A 435 2.70 -25.69 -26.25
CA PRO A 435 3.80 -25.07 -27.00
C PRO A 435 4.39 -23.85 -26.28
N GLU A 436 3.57 -23.08 -25.57
CA GLU A 436 4.03 -21.94 -24.78
C GLU A 436 4.89 -22.35 -23.58
N LEU A 437 4.51 -23.45 -22.90
CA LEU A 437 5.33 -24.06 -21.86
C LEU A 437 6.66 -24.59 -22.42
N ALA A 438 6.63 -25.21 -23.60
CA ALA A 438 7.84 -25.73 -24.26
C ALA A 438 8.85 -24.61 -24.58
N LYS A 439 8.41 -23.36 -24.85
CA LYS A 439 9.33 -22.24 -25.09
C LYS A 439 10.33 -22.03 -23.93
N PHE A 440 9.97 -22.37 -22.69
CA PHE A 440 10.85 -22.21 -21.52
C PHE A 440 12.03 -23.19 -21.49
N THR A 441 11.97 -24.30 -22.24
CA THR A 441 13.10 -25.22 -22.43
C THR A 441 14.20 -24.62 -23.31
N ALA A 442 13.83 -23.70 -24.21
CA ALA A 442 14.70 -23.18 -25.27
C ALA A 442 15.19 -21.75 -25.05
N LEU A 443 14.86 -21.09 -23.93
CA LEU A 443 15.26 -19.70 -23.68
C LEU A 443 16.77 -19.61 -23.39
N PRO A 444 17.59 -19.02 -24.30
CA PRO A 444 19.03 -18.93 -24.07
C PRO A 444 19.34 -18.08 -22.84
N SER A 445 20.30 -18.53 -22.02
CA SER A 445 20.73 -17.90 -20.76
C SER A 445 21.37 -16.52 -20.91
N LYS A 446 21.58 -16.04 -22.15
CA LYS A 446 22.34 -14.81 -22.44
C LYS A 446 21.68 -13.49 -22.01
N PHE A 447 20.44 -13.50 -21.52
CA PHE A 447 19.78 -12.30 -20.98
C PHE A 447 19.40 -12.48 -19.51
N LYS A 448 20.06 -11.73 -18.61
CA LYS A 448 19.93 -11.79 -17.15
C LYS A 448 18.51 -11.59 -16.60
N LEU A 449 17.55 -11.11 -17.39
CA LEU A 449 16.15 -10.94 -16.97
C LEU A 449 15.29 -12.19 -17.20
N LYS A 450 15.74 -13.16 -18.03
CA LYS A 450 14.94 -14.33 -18.42
C LYS A 450 14.90 -15.45 -17.38
N TRP A 451 15.87 -15.52 -16.46
CA TRP A 451 15.86 -16.57 -15.42
C TRP A 451 14.71 -16.37 -14.42
N ARG A 452 14.27 -15.13 -14.17
CA ARG A 452 13.14 -14.86 -13.26
C ARG A 452 11.84 -15.46 -13.78
N PHE A 453 11.61 -15.38 -15.09
CA PHE A 453 10.48 -16.06 -15.73
C PHE A 453 10.58 -17.58 -15.59
N ARG A 454 11.77 -18.16 -15.81
CA ARG A 454 11.99 -19.60 -15.59
C ARG A 454 11.78 -20.00 -14.14
N ALA A 455 12.21 -19.18 -13.18
CA ALA A 455 12.01 -19.42 -11.76
C ALA A 455 10.51 -19.43 -11.38
N LEU A 456 9.71 -18.50 -11.92
CA LEU A 456 8.26 -18.47 -11.70
C LEU A 456 7.56 -19.70 -12.29
N VAL A 457 7.92 -20.11 -13.51
CA VAL A 457 7.40 -21.33 -14.11
C VAL A 457 7.84 -22.55 -13.29
N ALA A 458 9.11 -22.61 -12.88
CA ALA A 458 9.67 -23.70 -12.08
C ALA A 458 8.90 -23.93 -10.77
N GLN A 459 8.53 -22.86 -10.08
CA GLN A 459 7.73 -22.91 -8.85
C GLN A 459 6.34 -23.53 -9.07
N GLN A 460 5.79 -23.45 -10.28
CA GLN A 460 4.47 -23.96 -10.64
C GLN A 460 4.49 -25.35 -11.27
N LEU A 461 5.67 -25.92 -11.57
CA LEU A 461 5.82 -27.25 -12.18
C LEU A 461 5.12 -28.38 -11.43
N PRO A 462 5.10 -28.44 -10.08
CA PRO A 462 4.33 -29.46 -9.36
C PRO A 462 2.84 -29.45 -9.76
N SER A 463 2.24 -28.27 -9.86
CA SER A 463 0.83 -28.11 -10.27
C SER A 463 0.63 -28.38 -11.76
N PHE A 464 1.61 -28.07 -12.62
CA PHE A 464 1.50 -28.42 -14.04
C PHE A 464 1.41 -29.94 -14.24
N CYS A 465 2.05 -30.74 -13.40
CA CYS A 465 1.97 -32.21 -13.47
C CYS A 465 0.56 -32.76 -13.15
N THR A 466 -0.30 -31.98 -12.48
CA THR A 466 -1.66 -32.41 -12.11
C THR A 466 -2.76 -31.77 -12.95
N VAL A 467 -2.44 -30.68 -13.63
CA VAL A 467 -3.39 -29.92 -14.45
C VAL A 467 -3.52 -30.49 -15.87
N PHE A 468 -2.53 -31.21 -16.39
CA PHE A 468 -2.63 -31.87 -17.70
C PHE A 468 -2.98 -33.36 -17.57
N ASP A 469 -3.44 -33.97 -18.66
CA ASP A 469 -3.58 -35.43 -18.72
C ASP A 469 -2.20 -36.11 -18.80
N ALA A 470 -2.15 -37.42 -18.57
CA ALA A 470 -0.89 -38.15 -18.52
C ALA A 470 -0.09 -38.08 -19.84
N PRO A 471 -0.69 -38.20 -21.04
CA PRO A 471 0.02 -38.01 -22.30
C PRO A 471 0.66 -36.62 -22.43
N ALA A 472 -0.10 -35.53 -22.21
CA ALA A 472 0.46 -34.18 -22.30
C ALA A 472 1.50 -33.90 -21.21
N THR A 473 1.31 -34.48 -20.03
CA THR A 473 2.28 -34.40 -18.94
C THR A 473 3.60 -35.05 -19.34
N PHE A 474 3.56 -36.25 -19.93
CA PHE A 474 4.76 -36.93 -20.41
C PHE A 474 5.43 -36.21 -21.58
N ASP A 475 4.66 -35.81 -22.60
CA ASP A 475 5.21 -35.28 -23.86
C ASP A 475 5.73 -33.84 -23.74
N ALA A 476 5.15 -33.02 -22.85
CA ALA A 476 5.45 -31.58 -22.79
C ALA A 476 5.90 -31.09 -21.41
N VAL A 477 5.30 -31.57 -20.32
CA VAL A 477 5.67 -31.13 -18.96
C VAL A 477 6.95 -31.81 -18.49
N ALA A 478 7.12 -33.11 -18.74
CA ALA A 478 8.30 -33.86 -18.32
C ALA A 478 9.61 -33.29 -18.92
N PRO A 479 9.71 -33.00 -20.23
CA PRO A 479 10.91 -32.37 -20.80
C PRO A 479 11.23 -31.02 -20.15
N LEU A 480 10.20 -30.24 -19.80
CA LEU A 480 10.37 -28.95 -19.12
C LEU A 480 10.92 -29.13 -17.70
N VAL A 481 10.39 -30.08 -16.93
CA VAL A 481 10.87 -30.40 -15.57
C VAL A 481 12.34 -30.85 -15.60
N PHE A 482 12.70 -31.77 -16.50
CA PHE A 482 14.07 -32.24 -16.64
C PHE A 482 15.02 -31.15 -17.15
N SER A 483 14.58 -30.29 -18.06
CA SER A 483 15.37 -29.16 -18.54
C SER A 483 15.67 -28.15 -17.42
N LEU A 484 14.65 -27.72 -16.67
CA LEU A 484 14.81 -26.68 -15.64
C LEU A 484 15.48 -27.19 -14.36
N SER A 485 15.38 -28.48 -14.04
CA SER A 485 16.19 -29.09 -12.97
C SER A 485 17.71 -29.05 -13.24
N GLN A 486 18.09 -28.83 -14.50
CA GLN A 486 19.48 -28.70 -14.95
C GLN A 486 19.82 -27.26 -15.39
N ASP A 487 18.98 -26.28 -15.03
CA ASP A 487 19.18 -24.85 -15.34
C ASP A 487 20.52 -24.32 -14.80
N ASP A 488 21.04 -23.23 -15.36
CA ASP A 488 22.28 -22.59 -14.88
C ASP A 488 22.10 -21.87 -13.55
N VAL A 489 20.88 -21.42 -13.22
CA VAL A 489 20.54 -20.71 -11.99
C VAL A 489 20.03 -21.68 -10.90
N ALA A 490 20.67 -21.64 -9.73
CA ALA A 490 20.36 -22.54 -8.61
C ALA A 490 18.90 -22.49 -8.16
N THR A 491 18.33 -21.29 -8.03
CA THR A 491 16.92 -21.11 -7.62
C THR A 491 15.94 -21.75 -8.59
N VAL A 492 16.24 -21.75 -9.90
CA VAL A 492 15.40 -22.41 -10.92
C VAL A 492 15.49 -23.92 -10.75
N ARG A 493 16.70 -24.46 -10.64
CA ARG A 493 16.91 -25.90 -10.40
C ARG A 493 16.17 -26.38 -9.16
N ASP A 494 16.33 -25.66 -8.05
CA ASP A 494 15.76 -26.05 -6.76
C ASP A 494 14.23 -26.05 -6.76
N ALA A 495 13.62 -25.06 -7.43
CA ALA A 495 12.18 -25.04 -7.62
C ALA A 495 11.69 -26.21 -8.52
N SER A 496 12.40 -26.50 -9.60
CA SER A 496 12.01 -27.58 -10.52
C SER A 496 12.12 -28.98 -9.93
N ILE A 497 13.05 -29.21 -9.00
CA ILE A 497 13.22 -30.51 -8.34
C ILE A 497 11.98 -30.91 -7.54
N ALA A 498 11.24 -29.95 -6.99
CA ALA A 498 10.00 -30.20 -6.27
C ALA A 498 8.90 -30.84 -7.16
N ALA A 499 9.02 -30.72 -8.49
CA ALA A 499 8.07 -31.31 -9.44
C ALA A 499 8.35 -32.78 -9.78
N MET A 500 9.49 -33.35 -9.37
CA MET A 500 9.86 -34.72 -9.74
C MET A 500 8.91 -35.77 -9.13
N PRO A 501 8.56 -35.74 -7.82
CA PRO A 501 7.56 -36.65 -7.29
C PRO A 501 6.16 -36.56 -7.94
N PRO A 502 5.53 -35.37 -8.09
CA PRO A 502 4.22 -35.28 -8.73
C PRO A 502 4.26 -35.64 -10.23
N LEU A 503 5.38 -35.41 -10.91
CA LEU A 503 5.56 -35.86 -12.31
C LEU A 503 5.45 -37.39 -12.43
N PHE A 504 6.20 -38.13 -11.60
CA PHE A 504 6.15 -39.60 -11.61
C PHE A 504 4.78 -40.11 -11.16
N ALA A 505 4.14 -39.45 -10.20
CA ALA A 505 2.79 -39.79 -9.78
C ALA A 505 1.76 -39.61 -10.91
N ALA A 506 1.93 -38.62 -11.79
CA ALA A 506 1.02 -38.32 -12.89
C ALA A 506 1.08 -39.35 -14.04
N VAL A 507 2.23 -40.02 -14.23
CA VAL A 507 2.42 -41.01 -15.31
C VAL A 507 2.49 -42.46 -14.82
N LYS A 508 2.28 -42.70 -13.52
CA LYS A 508 2.49 -43.99 -12.85
C LYS A 508 1.72 -45.18 -13.45
N GLU A 509 0.62 -44.92 -14.15
CA GLU A 509 -0.22 -45.96 -14.77
C GLU A 509 0.39 -46.49 -16.09
N SER A 510 1.42 -45.83 -16.62
CA SER A 510 2.16 -46.26 -17.81
C SER A 510 3.57 -46.71 -17.41
N ASP A 511 3.81 -48.03 -17.45
CA ASP A 511 5.14 -48.60 -17.21
C ASP A 511 6.15 -48.09 -18.23
N GLU A 512 5.75 -47.92 -19.50
CA GLU A 512 6.61 -47.39 -20.57
C GLU A 512 7.11 -45.98 -20.24
N TRP A 513 6.20 -45.09 -19.85
CA TRP A 513 6.55 -43.71 -19.51
C TRP A 513 7.37 -43.65 -18.22
N THR A 514 6.98 -44.44 -17.21
CA THR A 514 7.70 -44.49 -15.93
C THR A 514 9.13 -45.02 -16.09
N CYS A 515 9.34 -46.06 -16.91
CA CYS A 515 10.66 -46.55 -17.27
C CYS A 515 11.47 -45.49 -18.02
N SER A 516 10.87 -44.82 -19.01
CA SER A 516 11.55 -43.76 -19.77
C SER A 516 12.02 -42.60 -18.86
N LEU A 517 11.18 -42.12 -17.95
CA LEU A 517 11.56 -41.07 -17.00
C LEU A 517 12.61 -41.57 -15.99
N SER A 518 12.54 -42.84 -15.59
CA SER A 518 13.53 -43.47 -14.70
C SER A 518 14.91 -43.54 -15.37
N ASP A 519 14.97 -43.93 -16.64
CA ASP A 519 16.21 -43.97 -17.42
C ASP A 519 16.84 -42.57 -17.54
N GLN A 520 16.01 -41.55 -17.80
CA GLN A 520 16.48 -40.15 -17.82
C GLN A 520 17.03 -39.70 -16.46
N LEU A 521 16.37 -40.07 -15.36
CA LEU A 521 16.84 -39.77 -14.01
C LEU A 521 18.17 -40.46 -13.69
N LEU A 522 18.30 -41.75 -14.02
CA LEU A 522 19.53 -42.52 -13.81
C LEU A 522 20.69 -42.00 -14.67
N ALA A 523 20.43 -41.47 -15.87
CA ALA A 523 21.45 -40.84 -16.70
C ALA A 523 22.11 -39.63 -16.00
N LEU A 524 21.40 -38.92 -15.11
CA LEU A 524 21.96 -37.80 -14.35
C LEU A 524 23.06 -38.24 -13.37
N GLN A 525 22.95 -39.45 -12.83
CA GLN A 525 23.92 -40.03 -11.90
C GLN A 525 25.29 -40.23 -12.57
N ALA A 526 25.29 -40.67 -13.83
CA ALA A 526 26.51 -40.97 -14.60
C ALA A 526 27.11 -39.73 -15.30
N SER A 527 26.54 -38.54 -15.11
CA SER A 527 26.97 -37.33 -15.82
C SER A 527 28.41 -36.93 -15.47
N PRO A 528 29.24 -36.50 -16.45
CA PRO A 528 30.57 -35.98 -16.17
C PRO A 528 30.53 -34.64 -15.40
N LYS A 529 29.41 -33.90 -15.46
CA LYS A 529 29.24 -32.61 -14.78
C LYS A 529 28.82 -32.80 -13.32
N TYR A 530 29.60 -32.25 -12.38
CA TYR A 530 29.30 -32.39 -10.94
C TYR A 530 27.93 -31.80 -10.55
N LEU A 531 27.52 -30.68 -11.16
CA LEU A 531 26.21 -30.06 -10.92
C LEU A 531 25.06 -31.00 -11.29
N THR A 532 25.17 -31.72 -12.41
CA THR A 532 24.14 -32.69 -12.82
C THR A 532 24.05 -33.86 -11.84
N ARG A 533 25.19 -34.37 -11.37
CA ARG A 533 25.22 -35.41 -10.32
C ARG A 533 24.64 -34.92 -8.99
N GLN A 534 24.88 -33.65 -8.64
CA GLN A 534 24.27 -33.02 -7.48
C GLN A 534 22.75 -32.87 -7.63
N THR A 535 22.26 -32.50 -8.82
CA THR A 535 20.83 -32.48 -9.15
C THR A 535 20.21 -33.87 -8.93
N PHE A 536 20.84 -34.95 -9.40
CA PHE A 536 20.37 -36.32 -9.13
C PHE A 536 20.16 -36.58 -7.63
N LEU A 537 21.17 -36.30 -6.80
CA LEU A 537 21.07 -36.50 -5.34
C LEU A 537 19.93 -35.67 -4.72
N ARG A 538 19.73 -34.45 -5.19
CA ARG A 538 18.64 -33.58 -4.72
C ARG A 538 17.27 -34.10 -5.15
N ILE A 539 17.14 -34.64 -6.36
CA ILE A 539 15.91 -35.29 -6.82
C ILE A 539 15.60 -36.53 -5.98
N THR A 540 16.58 -37.40 -5.74
CA THR A 540 16.41 -38.57 -4.88
C THR A 540 15.97 -38.17 -3.47
N ARG A 541 16.56 -37.09 -2.92
CA ARG A 541 16.12 -36.53 -1.64
C ARG A 541 14.66 -36.05 -1.69
N ALA A 542 14.22 -35.40 -2.77
CA ALA A 542 12.84 -34.94 -2.92
C ALA A 542 11.84 -36.11 -2.91
N PHE A 543 12.17 -37.23 -3.57
CA PHE A 543 11.36 -38.46 -3.47
C PHE A 543 11.28 -39.00 -2.04
N LEU A 544 12.41 -39.06 -1.33
CA LEU A 544 12.42 -39.52 0.07
C LEU A 544 11.58 -38.62 0.98
N LEU A 545 11.64 -37.31 0.78
CA LEU A 545 10.83 -36.37 1.56
C LEU A 545 9.33 -36.50 1.25
N ALA A 546 8.97 -36.73 -0.01
CA ALA A 546 7.57 -36.95 -0.40
C ALA A 546 6.98 -38.22 0.24
N LEU A 547 7.80 -39.25 0.50
CA LEU A 547 7.40 -40.47 1.20
C LEU A 547 7.23 -40.28 2.72
N LEU A 548 7.79 -39.21 3.29
CA LEU A 548 7.79 -38.94 4.74
C LEU A 548 6.68 -37.94 5.16
N LEU A 549 6.02 -37.29 4.22
CA LEU A 549 4.88 -36.41 4.50
C LEU A 549 3.59 -37.25 4.59
N PRO A 550 2.76 -37.09 5.63
CA PRO A 550 1.46 -37.76 5.69
C PRO A 550 0.58 -37.25 4.54
N SER A 551 -0.03 -38.19 3.83
CA SER A 551 -0.97 -37.99 2.71
C SER A 551 -2.19 -37.18 3.07
#